data_AF-A0A7S4SDD8-F1
#
_entry.id   AF-A0A7S4SDD8-F1
#
_cell.length_a   1.000
_cell.length_b   1.000
_cell.length_c   1.000
_cell.angle_alpha   90.00
_cell.angle_beta   90.00
_cell.angle_gamma   90.00
#
_symmetry.space_group_name_H-M   'P 1'
#
loop_
_entity.id
_entity.type
_entity.pdbx_description
1 polymer ?
#
loop_
_entity_poly.entity_id
_entity_poly.type
_entity_poly.pdbx_seq_one_letter_code
_entity_poly.pdbx_strand_id
1 'polypeptide(L)'
;FYKFQVEKPNTDIEIYLTRLDGDPDMSVSNGEVHSHPTPLAAQWQSRNIGDDELIIRPNDPKRKAHPTGWFHVGVHGYKHTAFSIIVLVEPHINKDVPGAQIIDWTELWLGLPQTFSVAPGRPGNFLFY
;
A
#
# COMPACT_ATOMS: atom_id res chain seq x y z
N PHE A 1 9.11 3.52 -8.29
CA PHE A 1 8.89 3.68 -6.84
C PHE A 1 7.62 4.46 -6.63
N TYR A 2 6.88 4.13 -5.57
CA TYR A 2 5.64 4.79 -5.19
C TYR A 2 5.76 5.28 -3.74
N LYS A 3 4.90 6.21 -3.34
CA LYS A 3 4.80 6.59 -1.93
C LYS A 3 3.37 7.03 -1.58
N PHE A 4 3.00 6.86 -0.33
CA PHE A 4 1.73 7.30 0.23
C PHE A 4 1.95 7.86 1.63
N GLN A 5 1.05 8.73 2.06
CA GLN A 5 1.12 9.38 3.36
C GLN A 5 0.19 8.70 4.36
N VAL A 6 0.68 8.52 5.57
CA VAL A 6 -0.13 8.06 6.70
C VAL A 6 -0.24 9.20 7.69
N GLU A 7 -1.46 9.68 7.91
CA GLU A 7 -1.71 10.82 8.79
C GLU A 7 -2.01 10.41 10.23
N LYS A 8 -2.62 9.23 10.42
CA LYS A 8 -3.06 8.74 11.73
C LYS A 8 -2.18 7.56 12.19
N PRO A 9 -1.74 7.55 13.47
CA PRO A 9 -0.81 6.54 13.97
C PRO A 9 -1.41 5.13 14.10
N ASN A 10 -2.72 5.05 14.34
CA ASN A 10 -3.45 3.79 14.56
C ASN A 10 -4.24 3.38 13.31
N THR A 11 -3.52 3.11 12.22
CA THR A 11 -4.09 2.64 10.96
C THR A 11 -3.43 1.35 10.53
N ASP A 12 -4.22 0.43 10.01
CA ASP A 12 -3.72 -0.69 9.20
C ASP A 12 -3.33 -0.18 7.82
N ILE A 13 -2.22 -0.67 7.31
CA ILE A 13 -1.84 -0.52 5.92
C ILE A 13 -1.92 -1.89 5.27
N GLU A 14 -2.63 -1.98 4.16
CA GLU A 14 -2.69 -3.18 3.33
C GLU A 14 -2.28 -2.80 1.92
N ILE A 15 -1.25 -3.46 1.40
CA ILE A 15 -0.71 -3.23 0.07
C ILE A 15 -0.89 -4.51 -0.73
N TYR A 16 -1.63 -4.39 -1.82
CA TYR A 16 -1.90 -5.47 -2.76
C TYR A 16 -1.15 -5.21 -4.05
N LEU A 17 -0.44 -6.24 -4.51
CA LEU A 17 0.31 -6.23 -5.74
C LEU A 17 -0.17 -7.39 -6.60
N THR A 18 -1.06 -7.10 -7.53
CA THR A 18 -1.60 -8.11 -8.45
C THR A 18 -0.70 -8.22 -9.65
N ARG A 19 -0.21 -9.42 -9.92
CA ARG A 19 0.61 -9.70 -11.09
C ARG A 19 -0.27 -9.79 -12.34
N LEU A 20 0.13 -9.05 -13.37
CA LEU A 20 -0.41 -9.20 -14.72
C LEU A 20 0.52 -10.02 -15.61
N ASP A 21 1.84 -9.86 -15.44
CA ASP A 21 2.89 -10.65 -16.07
C ASP A 21 4.17 -10.64 -15.20
N GLY A 22 5.00 -11.67 -15.28
CA GLY A 22 6.28 -11.74 -14.57
C GLY A 22 6.22 -12.27 -13.14
N ASP A 23 6.95 -11.63 -12.22
CA ASP A 23 6.94 -11.93 -10.77
C ASP A 23 7.34 -10.65 -10.02
N PRO A 24 6.37 -9.78 -9.69
CA PRO A 24 6.64 -8.56 -8.95
C PRO A 24 6.76 -8.86 -7.45
N ASP A 25 7.89 -8.48 -6.86
CA ASP A 25 8.12 -8.46 -5.42
C ASP A 25 7.94 -7.04 -4.87
N MET A 26 7.52 -6.90 -3.61
CA MET A 26 7.44 -5.59 -2.95
C MET A 26 8.41 -5.40 -1.80
N SER A 27 8.83 -4.16 -1.62
CA SER A 27 9.67 -3.69 -0.52
C SER A 27 9.14 -2.35 -0.04
N VAL A 28 9.00 -2.18 1.28
CA VAL A 28 8.41 -0.98 1.88
C VAL A 28 9.28 -0.47 3.01
N SER A 29 9.42 0.85 3.07
CA SER A 29 10.09 1.56 4.16
C SER A 29 9.40 2.88 4.45
N ASN A 30 9.61 3.41 5.65
CA ASN A 30 9.14 4.73 6.04
C ASN A 30 10.30 5.73 6.14
N GLY A 31 9.96 7.01 6.02
CA GLY A 31 10.92 8.12 6.21
C GLY A 31 11.81 8.38 4.99
N GLU A 32 12.37 9.58 4.93
CA GLU A 32 13.07 10.08 3.73
C GLU A 32 14.41 9.37 3.45
N VAL A 33 15.11 8.94 4.50
CA VAL A 33 16.39 8.20 4.40
C VAL A 33 16.19 6.84 3.71
N HIS A 34 14.99 6.28 3.78
CA HIS A 34 14.63 5.01 3.15
C HIS A 34 13.62 5.19 2.01
N SER A 35 13.72 6.30 1.28
CA SER A 35 12.80 6.67 0.19
C SER A 35 12.79 5.73 -1.01
N HIS A 36 13.81 4.86 -1.13
CA HIS A 36 13.99 3.93 -2.24
C HIS A 36 14.22 2.50 -1.71
N PRO A 37 13.20 1.86 -1.13
CA PRO A 37 13.36 0.53 -0.57
C PRO A 37 13.68 -0.48 -1.66
N THR A 38 14.66 -1.34 -1.36
CA THR A 38 15.09 -2.43 -2.24
C THR A 38 14.91 -3.76 -1.52
N PRO A 39 14.96 -4.90 -2.23
CA PRO A 39 14.89 -6.20 -1.58
C PRO A 39 16.00 -6.40 -0.52
N LEU A 40 17.13 -5.72 -0.68
CA LEU A 40 18.25 -5.80 0.27
C LEU A 40 18.18 -4.76 1.39
N ALA A 41 17.35 -3.71 1.23
CA ALA A 41 17.27 -2.58 2.13
C ALA A 41 15.82 -2.08 2.23
N ALA A 42 15.01 -2.77 3.03
CA ALA A 42 13.64 -2.40 3.34
C ALA A 42 13.25 -2.78 4.78
N GLN A 43 12.29 -2.06 5.37
CA GLN A 43 11.75 -2.41 6.69
C GLN A 43 10.76 -3.57 6.61
N TRP A 44 9.95 -3.58 5.56
CA TRP A 44 9.00 -4.63 5.24
C TRP A 44 9.20 -5.06 3.80
N GLN A 45 8.90 -6.31 3.52
CA GLN A 45 8.97 -6.86 2.17
C GLN A 45 8.03 -8.03 2.07
N SER A 46 7.56 -8.27 0.86
CA SER A 46 6.93 -9.52 0.50
C SER A 46 7.48 -9.97 -0.85
N ARG A 47 7.58 -11.29 -1.02
CA ARG A 47 8.23 -11.95 -2.16
C ARG A 47 7.52 -13.24 -2.53
N ASN A 48 6.19 -13.18 -2.47
CA ASN A 48 5.37 -14.35 -2.78
C ASN A 48 5.42 -14.60 -4.29
N ILE A 49 5.39 -15.88 -4.67
CA ILE A 49 5.30 -16.25 -6.08
C ILE A 49 3.91 -15.85 -6.58
N GLY A 50 3.86 -14.96 -7.58
CA GLY A 50 2.61 -14.51 -8.19
C GLY A 50 2.11 -13.19 -7.62
N ASP A 51 0.90 -13.20 -7.06
CA ASP A 51 0.35 -12.02 -6.41
C ASP A 51 0.99 -11.84 -5.04
N ASP A 52 1.12 -10.60 -4.61
CA ASP A 52 1.80 -10.27 -3.38
C ASP A 52 0.96 -9.35 -2.50
N GLU A 53 1.02 -9.60 -1.19
CA GLU A 53 0.27 -8.87 -0.18
C GLU A 53 1.21 -8.52 0.98
N LEU A 54 1.12 -7.28 1.46
CA LEU A 54 1.82 -6.84 2.64
C LEU A 54 0.90 -6.04 3.56
N ILE A 55 0.79 -6.53 4.79
CA ILE A 55 -0.01 -5.89 5.83
C ILE A 55 0.94 -5.32 6.90
N ILE A 56 0.89 -4.01 7.13
CA ILE A 56 1.65 -3.32 8.17
C ILE A 56 0.66 -2.82 9.21
N ARG A 57 0.59 -3.54 10.33
CA ARG A 57 -0.28 -3.22 11.47
C ARG A 57 0.36 -2.14 12.34
N PRO A 58 -0.42 -1.28 13.04
CA PRO A 58 0.14 -0.28 13.93
C PRO A 58 0.86 -0.87 15.14
N ASN A 59 0.58 -2.14 15.47
CA ASN A 59 1.24 -2.84 16.56
C ASN A 59 2.64 -3.40 16.18
N ASP A 60 3.02 -3.40 14.90
CA ASP A 60 4.34 -3.82 14.42
C ASP A 60 5.44 -2.94 15.06
N PRO A 61 6.51 -3.53 15.65
CA PRO A 61 7.58 -2.77 16.29
C PRO A 61 8.28 -1.75 15.39
N LYS A 62 8.54 -2.09 14.12
CA LYS A 62 9.14 -1.18 13.14
C LYS A 62 8.18 -0.05 12.79
N ARG A 63 6.88 -0.34 12.76
CA ARG A 63 5.82 0.65 12.52
C ARG A 63 5.65 1.59 13.71
N LYS A 64 5.73 1.09 14.94
CA LYS A 64 5.64 1.91 16.16
C LYS A 64 6.68 3.01 16.24
N ALA A 65 7.88 2.76 15.70
CA ALA A 65 8.93 3.78 15.63
C ALA A 65 8.57 4.95 14.67
N HIS A 66 7.69 4.70 13.70
CA HIS A 66 7.27 5.64 12.68
C HIS A 66 5.78 5.48 12.36
N PRO A 67 4.91 5.91 13.28
CA PRO A 67 3.49 5.60 13.19
C PRO A 67 2.77 6.41 12.10
N THR A 68 3.37 7.52 11.64
CA THR A 68 2.85 8.44 10.63
C THR A 68 3.96 8.88 9.68
N GLY A 69 3.59 9.57 8.60
CA GLY A 69 4.52 10.13 7.61
C GLY A 69 4.50 9.39 6.28
N TRP A 70 5.56 9.58 5.50
CA TRP A 70 5.69 8.99 4.16
C TRP A 70 6.17 7.54 4.23
N PHE A 71 5.40 6.68 3.60
CA PHE A 71 5.73 5.29 3.32
C PHE A 71 6.08 5.17 1.84
N HIS A 72 7.20 4.53 1.56
CA HIS A 72 7.76 4.36 0.23
C HIS A 72 7.67 2.88 -0.14
N VAL A 73 7.30 2.62 -1.40
CA VAL A 73 7.12 1.28 -1.96
C VAL A 73 8.02 1.13 -3.17
N GLY A 74 8.86 0.11 -3.13
CA GLY A 74 9.66 -0.39 -4.24
C GLY A 74 9.03 -1.67 -4.75
N VAL A 75 8.74 -1.71 -6.04
CA VAL A 75 8.32 -2.93 -6.74
C VAL A 75 9.48 -3.38 -7.62
N HIS A 76 9.86 -4.65 -7.49
CA HIS A 76 11.05 -5.22 -8.12
C HIS A 76 10.65 -6.48 -8.86
N GLY A 77 11.08 -6.61 -10.12
CA GLY A 77 10.91 -7.85 -10.88
C GLY A 77 12.28 -8.41 -11.25
N TYR A 78 12.44 -9.74 -11.20
CA TYR A 78 13.66 -10.40 -11.71
C TYR A 78 13.79 -10.30 -13.24
N LYS A 79 12.69 -10.02 -13.94
CA LYS A 79 12.60 -9.77 -15.38
C LYS A 79 11.54 -8.69 -15.64
N HIS A 80 11.28 -8.39 -16.92
CA HIS A 80 10.14 -7.55 -17.29
C HIS A 80 8.85 -8.12 -16.68
N THR A 81 8.14 -7.26 -15.96
CA THR A 81 6.98 -7.60 -15.13
C THR A 81 5.94 -6.50 -15.30
N ALA A 82 4.67 -6.88 -15.36
CA ALA A 82 3.52 -5.98 -15.36
C ALA A 82 2.65 -6.27 -14.14
N PHE A 83 2.16 -5.24 -13.47
CA PHE A 83 1.44 -5.38 -12.21
C PHE A 83 0.43 -4.26 -12.02
N SER A 84 -0.52 -4.49 -11.10
CA SER A 84 -1.38 -3.48 -10.49
C SER A 84 -1.02 -3.35 -9.02
N ILE A 85 -1.08 -2.14 -8.47
CA ILE A 85 -0.83 -1.87 -7.05
C ILE A 85 -2.01 -1.12 -6.45
N ILE A 86 -2.48 -1.59 -5.29
CA ILE A 86 -3.51 -0.95 -4.47
C ILE A 86 -2.96 -0.79 -3.07
N VAL A 87 -3.16 0.39 -2.47
CA VAL A 87 -2.81 0.66 -1.08
C VAL A 87 -4.07 1.11 -0.35
N LEU A 88 -4.38 0.41 0.74
CA LEU A 88 -5.47 0.74 1.66
C LEU A 88 -4.85 1.21 2.98
N VAL A 89 -5.35 2.33 3.50
CA VAL A 89 -4.96 2.88 4.80
C VAL A 89 -6.23 3.12 5.59
N GLU A 90 -6.51 2.25 6.54
CA GLU A 90 -7.78 2.22 7.28
C GLU A 90 -7.52 2.31 8.78
N PRO A 91 -8.43 2.88 9.58
CA PRO A 91 -8.30 2.84 11.04
C PRO A 91 -8.16 1.40 11.54
N HIS A 92 -7.17 1.15 12.41
CA HIS A 92 -6.96 -0.17 12.95
C HIS A 92 -8.08 -0.55 13.92
N ILE A 93 -8.81 -1.59 13.57
CA ILE A 93 -9.86 -2.17 14.43
C ILE A 93 -9.25 -3.35 15.19
N ASN A 94 -9.17 -3.20 16.51
CA ASN A 94 -8.68 -4.24 17.39
C ASN A 94 -9.78 -5.31 17.55
N LYS A 95 -9.77 -6.34 16.70
CA LYS A 95 -10.79 -7.41 16.69
C LYS A 95 -10.85 -8.22 17.98
N ASP A 96 -9.82 -8.13 18.82
CA ASP A 96 -9.71 -8.80 20.11
C ASP A 96 -10.47 -8.08 21.24
N VAL A 97 -11.08 -6.92 20.97
CA VAL A 97 -11.92 -6.20 21.93
C VAL A 97 -13.39 -6.50 21.64
N PRO A 98 -14.09 -7.27 22.51
CA PRO A 98 -15.52 -7.52 22.35
C PRO A 98 -16.29 -6.18 22.34
N GLY A 99 -16.96 -5.88 21.23
CA GLY A 99 -17.72 -4.64 21.06
C GLY A 99 -17.00 -3.52 20.29
N ALA A 100 -15.78 -3.73 19.78
CA ALA A 100 -15.14 -2.83 18.83
C ALA A 100 -15.79 -2.93 17.43
N GLN A 101 -17.07 -2.60 17.32
CA GLN A 101 -17.67 -2.22 16.04
C GLN A 101 -17.55 -0.70 15.91
N ILE A 102 -16.58 -0.24 15.14
CA ILE A 102 -16.70 1.07 14.51
C ILE A 102 -17.13 0.78 13.08
N ILE A 103 -18.39 1.11 12.80
CA ILE A 103 -18.85 1.23 11.42
C ILE A 103 -18.19 2.50 10.91
N ASP A 104 -17.05 2.36 10.22
CA ASP A 104 -16.48 3.46 9.48
C ASP A 104 -17.29 3.60 8.19
N TRP A 105 -18.26 4.51 8.21
CA TRP A 105 -19.07 4.81 7.04
C TRP A 105 -18.19 5.50 6.01
N THR A 106 -17.76 4.77 4.98
CA THR A 106 -17.32 5.40 3.73
C THR A 106 -18.56 5.78 2.94
N GLU A 107 -18.81 7.08 2.77
CA GLU A 107 -19.86 7.56 1.86
C GLU A 107 -19.49 7.18 0.42
N LEU A 108 -20.18 6.16 -0.09
CA LEU A 108 -20.11 5.72 -1.48
C LEU A 108 -20.85 6.71 -2.36
N TRP A 109 -20.13 7.70 -2.88
CA TRP A 109 -20.52 8.42 -4.11
C TRP A 109 -19.77 7.84 -5.35
N LEU A 110 -19.85 6.57 -5.73
CA LEU A 110 -20.84 5.50 -5.60
C LEU A 110 -20.12 4.21 -6.01
N GLY A 111 -20.23 3.12 -5.25
CA GLY A 111 -19.61 1.81 -5.51
C GLY A 111 -19.96 1.15 -6.85
N LEU A 112 -19.47 1.71 -7.93
CA LEU A 112 -19.37 1.10 -9.25
C LEU A 112 -17.89 0.87 -9.54
N PRO A 113 -17.49 -0.30 -10.10
CA PRO A 113 -16.16 -0.43 -10.68
C PRO A 113 -15.99 0.66 -11.73
N GLN A 114 -15.06 1.60 -11.53
CA GLN A 114 -14.75 2.57 -12.56
C GLN A 114 -13.68 1.99 -13.49
N THR A 115 -14.06 1.70 -14.73
CA THR A 115 -13.13 1.32 -15.80
C THR A 115 -12.82 2.57 -16.62
N PHE A 116 -11.53 2.88 -16.81
CA PHE A 116 -11.11 4.02 -17.64
C PHE A 116 -10.17 3.54 -18.75
N SER A 117 -10.36 4.06 -19.96
CA SER A 117 -9.45 3.89 -21.09
C SER A 117 -8.61 5.16 -21.23
N VAL A 118 -7.28 5.02 -21.17
CA VAL A 118 -6.34 6.10 -21.48
C VAL A 118 -5.81 5.87 -22.89
N ALA A 119 -6.06 6.81 -23.80
CA ALA A 119 -5.49 6.77 -25.14
C ALA A 119 -3.96 6.97 -25.07
N PRO A 120 -3.17 6.34 -25.96
CA PRO A 120 -1.72 6.47 -25.96
C PRO A 120 -1.29 7.95 -25.97
N GLY A 121 -0.42 8.33 -25.02
CA GLY A 121 0.25 9.64 -25.03
C GLY A 121 -0.39 10.76 -24.19
N ARG A 122 -1.30 10.47 -23.26
CA ARG A 122 -1.78 11.47 -22.28
C ARG A 122 -1.67 10.97 -20.82
N PRO A 123 -0.98 11.70 -19.92
CA PRO A 123 -1.01 11.39 -18.49
C PRO A 123 -2.37 11.79 -17.89
N GLY A 124 -2.99 10.87 -17.14
CA GLY A 124 -4.12 11.20 -16.28
C GLY A 124 -3.60 11.91 -15.03
N ASN A 125 -3.97 13.17 -14.85
CA ASN A 125 -3.63 13.93 -13.66
C ASN A 125 -4.79 13.88 -12.66
N PHE A 126 -4.52 13.51 -11.42
CA PHE A 126 -5.47 13.48 -10.33
C PHE A 126 -5.31 14.75 -9.47
N LEU A 127 -6.42 15.37 -9.09
CA LEU A 127 -6.50 16.42 -8.07
C LEU A 127 -7.58 15.97 -7.08
N PHE A 128 -7.18 15.68 -5.85
CA PHE A 128 -8.09 15.45 -4.73
C PHE A 128 -8.32 16.82 -4.06
N TYR A 129 -9.58 17.21 -3.90
CA TYR A 129 -9.98 18.38 -3.09
C TYR A 129 -10.47 17.92 -1.73
#